data_AF-A0A256XGJ4-F1
#
_entry.id   AF-A0A256XGJ4-F1
#
_cell.length_a   1.000
_cell.length_b   1.000
_cell.length_c   1.000
_cell.angle_alpha   90.00
_cell.angle_beta   90.00
_cell.angle_gamma   90.00
#
_symmetry.space_group_name_H-M   'P 1'
#
loop_
_entity.id
_entity.type
_entity.pdbx_description
1 polymer ?
#
loop_
_entity_poly.entity_id
_entity_poly.type
_entity_poly.pdbx_seq_one_letter_code
_entity_poly.pdbx_strand_id
1 'polypeptide(L)'
;MNAIIVDALGAEKGYRKFSRDVIGAGPRSIAGVLERSGLSCKIVLAEHFLTRKTDFVNNFDIMFVSGMSMDLPCIIKVISKWRKAKTTNSPPVIVGGPVASDPYTLISKTKCSIAVIGEGEETLMELLKNGLADGIIPEPHALKSIRGIAWFNGDNIRVNPLRSILPKEKLNAFFPSVERIRDYPTFWACRVYVECVRGCSNFYRTKITLPDGRKCTNCGNCFSGSLSQRHFCPQNIPPGCGYCSVPSLFGPSRSRGCKTIVKEIKSLINMGVKRIVLGASDFLDYQRDELVPLFI
;
A
#
# COMPACT_ATOMS: atom_id res chain seq x y z
N MET A 1 12.01 -18.02 -6.60
CA MET A 1 11.74 -17.21 -5.40
C MET A 1 10.24 -17.13 -5.15
N ASN A 2 9.84 -17.46 -3.94
CA ASN A 2 8.44 -17.53 -3.50
C ASN A 2 8.17 -16.42 -2.48
N ALA A 3 7.29 -15.49 -2.81
CA ALA A 3 6.89 -14.42 -1.92
C ALA A 3 5.61 -14.77 -1.16
N ILE A 4 5.53 -14.36 0.11
CA ILE A 4 4.28 -14.35 0.87
C ILE A 4 3.83 -12.91 1.08
N ILE A 5 2.56 -12.63 0.78
CA ILE A 5 1.89 -11.37 1.12
C ILE A 5 0.96 -11.66 2.29
N VAL A 6 1.29 -11.13 3.46
CA VAL A 6 0.43 -11.21 4.63
C VAL A 6 -0.50 -10.00 4.66
N ASP A 7 -1.78 -10.27 4.45
CA ASP A 7 -2.85 -9.27 4.50
C ASP A 7 -3.30 -9.08 5.95
N ALA A 8 -2.74 -8.06 6.60
CA ALA A 8 -3.05 -7.68 7.97
C ALA A 8 -4.12 -6.57 8.07
N LEU A 9 -4.74 -6.14 6.96
CA LEU A 9 -5.71 -5.04 6.97
C LEU A 9 -6.94 -5.38 7.84
N GLY A 10 -7.13 -4.61 8.92
CA GLY A 10 -8.19 -4.83 9.89
C GLY A 10 -8.04 -6.14 10.67
N ALA A 11 -6.81 -6.62 10.88
CA ALA A 11 -6.50 -7.77 11.72
C ALA A 11 -6.30 -7.37 13.20
N GLU A 12 -6.18 -6.06 13.49
CA GLU A 12 -6.01 -5.49 14.84
C GLU A 12 -4.87 -6.15 15.62
N LYS A 13 -5.20 -7.08 16.53
CA LYS A 13 -4.26 -7.80 17.40
C LYS A 13 -3.84 -9.16 16.84
N GLY A 14 -4.24 -9.52 15.62
CA GLY A 14 -3.94 -10.79 14.96
C GLY A 14 -4.91 -11.92 15.28
N TYR A 15 -6.10 -11.58 15.77
CA TYR A 15 -7.24 -12.48 15.89
C TYR A 15 -8.51 -11.69 15.60
N ARG A 16 -9.52 -12.34 15.00
CA ARG A 16 -10.85 -11.75 14.83
C ARG A 16 -11.91 -12.67 15.42
N LYS A 17 -12.95 -12.05 15.99
CA LYS A 17 -14.18 -12.74 16.42
C LYS A 17 -15.18 -12.92 15.27
N PHE A 18 -15.15 -12.02 14.28
CA PHE A 18 -16.09 -12.00 13.16
C PHE A 18 -15.40 -12.31 11.85
N SER A 19 -16.13 -12.98 10.94
CA SER A 19 -15.66 -13.31 9.61
C SER A 19 -15.23 -12.06 8.84
N ARG A 20 -14.06 -12.14 8.20
CA ARG A 20 -13.59 -11.08 7.30
C ARG A 20 -14.28 -11.26 5.95
N ASP A 21 -15.30 -10.44 5.70
CA ASP A 21 -16.09 -10.47 4.46
C ASP A 21 -15.67 -9.40 3.44
N VAL A 22 -14.54 -8.72 3.67
CA VAL A 22 -14.00 -7.68 2.78
C VAL A 22 -12.60 -8.05 2.31
N ILE A 23 -12.42 -8.01 0.99
CA ILE A 23 -11.14 -8.22 0.32
C ILE A 23 -10.78 -6.93 -0.42
N GLY A 24 -9.70 -6.28 0.02
CA GLY A 24 -9.17 -5.07 -0.60
C GLY A 24 -8.42 -5.34 -1.90
N ALA A 25 -8.15 -4.29 -2.66
CA ALA A 25 -7.35 -4.38 -3.89
C ALA A 25 -5.84 -4.44 -3.62
N GLY A 26 -5.35 -3.76 -2.56
CA GLY A 26 -3.91 -3.54 -2.31
C GLY A 26 -3.03 -4.80 -2.36
N PRO A 27 -3.31 -5.86 -1.56
CA PRO A 27 -2.55 -7.11 -1.61
C PRO A 27 -2.54 -7.76 -3.01
N ARG A 28 -3.67 -7.69 -3.73
CA ARG A 28 -3.77 -8.21 -5.11
C ARG A 28 -2.97 -7.35 -6.10
N SER A 29 -2.91 -6.03 -5.90
CA SER A 29 -2.06 -5.14 -6.70
C SER A 29 -0.58 -5.50 -6.54
N ILE A 30 -0.12 -5.71 -5.30
CA ILE A 30 1.26 -6.15 -5.02
C ILE A 30 1.53 -7.54 -5.61
N ALA A 31 0.58 -8.48 -5.51
CA ALA A 31 0.70 -9.78 -6.16
C ALA A 31 0.88 -9.64 -7.69
N GLY A 32 0.11 -8.75 -8.33
CA GLY A 32 0.24 -8.49 -9.77
C GLY A 32 1.63 -7.95 -10.16
N VAL A 33 2.24 -7.11 -9.31
CA VAL A 33 3.62 -6.63 -9.51
C VAL A 33 4.62 -7.78 -9.42
N LEU A 34 4.49 -8.64 -8.40
CA LEU A 34 5.38 -9.80 -8.22
C LEU A 34 5.25 -10.79 -9.39
N GLU A 35 4.02 -11.11 -9.80
CA GLU A 35 3.74 -11.99 -10.94
C GLU A 35 4.33 -11.41 -12.24
N ARG A 36 4.21 -10.10 -12.46
CA ARG A 36 4.83 -9.41 -13.61
C ARG A 36 6.35 -9.49 -13.61
N SER A 37 6.97 -9.57 -12.44
CA SER A 37 8.42 -9.75 -12.28
C SER A 37 8.84 -11.23 -12.29
N GLY A 38 7.93 -12.17 -12.54
CA GLY A 38 8.23 -13.61 -12.62
C GLY A 38 8.34 -14.29 -11.25
N LEU A 39 7.95 -13.63 -10.15
CA LEU A 39 7.95 -14.23 -8.82
C LEU A 39 6.63 -14.95 -8.56
N SER A 40 6.72 -16.16 -8.01
CA SER A 40 5.57 -16.85 -7.44
C SER A 40 5.18 -16.17 -6.13
N CYS A 41 3.87 -15.97 -5.91
CA CYS A 41 3.41 -15.38 -4.66
C CYS A 41 2.13 -16.03 -4.12
N LYS A 42 1.92 -15.87 -2.82
CA LYS A 42 0.70 -16.29 -2.13
C LYS A 42 0.23 -15.20 -1.17
N ILE A 43 -1.07 -14.90 -1.19
CA ILE A 43 -1.69 -14.04 -0.19
C ILE A 43 -2.16 -14.89 0.99
N VAL A 44 -1.97 -14.41 2.22
CA VAL A 44 -2.46 -15.08 3.43
C VAL A 44 -2.99 -14.03 4.41
N LEU A 45 -4.20 -14.24 4.93
CA LEU A 45 -4.74 -13.43 6.02
C LEU A 45 -3.84 -13.54 7.26
N ALA A 46 -3.58 -12.44 7.95
CA ALA A 46 -2.65 -12.43 9.08
C ALA A 46 -3.04 -13.40 10.20
N GLU A 47 -4.33 -13.51 10.53
CA GLU A 47 -4.87 -14.47 11.49
C GLU A 47 -4.57 -15.92 11.08
N HIS A 48 -4.68 -16.24 9.79
CA HIS A 48 -4.36 -17.57 9.27
C HIS A 48 -2.84 -17.79 9.31
N PHE A 49 -2.04 -16.81 8.88
CA PHE A 49 -0.58 -16.91 8.90
C PHE A 49 -0.06 -17.23 10.31
N LEU A 50 -0.60 -16.57 11.35
CA LEU A 50 -0.19 -16.78 12.73
C LEU A 50 -0.44 -18.21 13.23
N THR A 51 -1.42 -18.93 12.68
CA THR A 51 -1.73 -20.33 13.03
C THR A 51 -0.94 -21.37 12.21
N ARG A 52 -0.27 -20.98 11.11
CA ARG A 52 0.47 -21.93 10.25
C ARG A 52 1.72 -22.49 10.94
N LYS A 53 2.09 -23.73 10.61
CA LYS A 53 3.32 -24.38 11.08
C LYS A 53 4.56 -23.76 10.42
N THR A 54 5.74 -23.97 11.02
CA THR A 54 7.02 -23.47 10.53
C THR A 54 7.32 -23.92 9.10
N ASP A 55 7.04 -25.17 8.75
CA ASP A 55 7.27 -25.71 7.40
C ASP A 55 6.54 -24.93 6.32
N PHE A 56 5.31 -24.47 6.62
CA PHE A 56 4.57 -23.60 5.69
C PHE A 56 5.31 -22.28 5.46
N VAL A 57 5.82 -21.66 6.53
CA VAL A 57 6.55 -20.39 6.48
C VAL A 57 7.88 -20.55 5.73
N ASN A 58 8.50 -21.72 5.82
CA ASN A 58 9.78 -22.03 5.18
C ASN A 58 9.72 -22.13 3.66
N ASN A 59 8.55 -22.33 3.07
CA ASN A 59 8.37 -22.37 1.62
C ASN A 59 8.50 -21.01 0.91
N PHE A 60 8.62 -19.93 1.66
CA PHE A 60 8.69 -18.56 1.14
C PHE A 60 10.02 -17.93 1.47
N ASP A 61 10.52 -17.07 0.61
CA ASP A 61 11.84 -16.46 0.75
C ASP A 61 11.73 -14.99 1.20
N ILE A 62 10.63 -14.33 0.83
CA ILE A 62 10.40 -12.90 1.05
C ILE A 62 9.01 -12.70 1.65
N MET A 63 8.92 -11.86 2.68
CA MET A 63 7.65 -11.46 3.27
C MET A 63 7.29 -10.02 2.90
N PHE A 64 6.07 -9.85 2.40
CA PHE A 64 5.38 -8.57 2.28
C PHE A 64 4.25 -8.52 3.30
N VAL A 65 4.04 -7.40 3.97
CA VAL A 65 2.94 -7.21 4.91
C VAL A 65 2.20 -5.92 4.57
N SER A 66 0.87 -5.97 4.50
CA SER A 66 0.02 -4.79 4.31
C SER A 66 -0.91 -4.63 5.50
N GLY A 67 -0.99 -3.42 6.08
CA GLY A 67 -1.88 -3.15 7.20
C GLY A 67 -2.16 -1.66 7.42
N MET A 68 -3.18 -1.36 8.21
CA MET A 68 -3.49 -0.02 8.71
C MET A 68 -2.70 0.28 9.99
N SER A 69 -2.67 1.53 10.43
CA SER A 69 -1.95 1.92 11.66
C SER A 69 -2.42 1.14 12.90
N MET A 70 -3.71 0.81 12.99
CA MET A 70 -4.28 -0.02 14.07
C MET A 70 -3.83 -1.49 14.03
N ASP A 71 -3.31 -1.97 12.89
CA ASP A 71 -2.86 -3.35 12.70
C ASP A 71 -1.39 -3.56 13.12
N LEU A 72 -0.69 -2.51 13.56
CA LEU A 72 0.71 -2.59 14.00
C LEU A 72 0.97 -3.72 15.02
N PRO A 73 0.12 -3.95 16.04
CA PRO A 73 0.30 -5.08 16.95
C PRO A 73 0.26 -6.45 16.25
N CYS A 74 -0.59 -6.62 15.24
CA CYS A 74 -0.62 -7.84 14.42
C CYS A 74 0.65 -7.97 13.57
N ILE A 75 1.08 -6.89 12.91
CA ILE A 75 2.28 -6.86 12.07
C ILE A 75 3.52 -7.27 12.88
N ILE A 76 3.67 -6.80 14.13
CA ILE A 76 4.76 -7.21 15.03
C ILE A 76 4.77 -8.74 15.23
N LYS A 77 3.59 -9.34 15.47
CA LYS A 77 3.47 -10.80 15.68
C LYS A 77 3.81 -11.59 14.41
N VAL A 78 3.31 -11.13 13.25
CA VAL A 78 3.57 -11.75 11.94
C VAL A 78 5.08 -11.77 11.66
N ILE A 79 5.75 -10.63 11.82
CA ILE A 79 7.19 -10.50 11.56
C ILE A 79 8.01 -11.30 12.58
N SER A 80 7.60 -11.32 13.86
CA SER A 80 8.24 -12.16 14.87
C SER A 80 8.16 -13.65 14.51
N LYS A 81 6.99 -14.13 14.07
CA LYS A 81 6.81 -15.51 13.62
C LYS A 81 7.66 -15.83 12.40
N TRP A 82 7.69 -14.93 11.40
CA TRP A 82 8.55 -15.06 10.22
C TRP A 82 10.00 -15.26 10.60
N ARG A 83 10.55 -14.38 11.45
CA ARG A 83 11.95 -14.44 11.86
C ARG A 83 12.28 -15.69 12.66
N LYS A 84 11.40 -16.13 13.55
CA LYS A 84 11.60 -17.37 14.33
C LYS A 84 11.61 -18.62 13.44
N ALA A 85 10.91 -18.59 12.31
CA ALA A 85 10.89 -19.70 11.37
C ALA A 85 12.14 -19.76 10.48
N LYS A 86 12.80 -18.62 10.23
CA LYS A 86 13.91 -18.50 9.28
C LYS A 86 15.26 -18.76 9.92
N THR A 87 16.12 -19.44 9.17
CA THR A 87 17.51 -19.73 9.54
C THR A 87 18.48 -18.64 9.12
N THR A 88 18.11 -17.85 8.10
CA THR A 88 18.94 -16.75 7.57
C THR A 88 19.02 -15.60 8.58
N ASN A 89 20.20 -15.00 8.71
CA ASN A 89 20.37 -13.79 9.48
C ASN A 89 19.66 -12.64 8.74
N SER A 90 18.58 -12.10 9.31
CA SER A 90 17.75 -11.01 8.73
C SER A 90 16.98 -11.37 7.44
N PRO A 91 15.97 -12.27 7.49
CA PRO A 91 15.15 -12.58 6.31
C PRO A 91 14.37 -11.33 5.83
N PRO A 92 14.23 -11.11 4.51
CA PRO A 92 13.58 -9.92 3.96
C PRO A 92 12.13 -9.72 4.43
N VAL A 93 11.84 -8.52 4.93
CA VAL A 93 10.49 -8.10 5.34
C VAL A 93 10.20 -6.70 4.82
N ILE A 94 9.23 -6.59 3.92
CA ILE A 94 8.77 -5.33 3.36
C ILE A 94 7.36 -5.06 3.89
N VAL A 95 7.14 -3.87 4.45
CA VAL A 95 5.83 -3.48 4.99
C VAL A 95 5.30 -2.28 4.24
N GLY A 96 4.03 -2.31 3.87
CA GLY A 96 3.34 -1.20 3.21
C GLY A 96 1.90 -1.04 3.69
N GLY A 97 1.14 -0.20 2.99
CA GLY A 97 -0.20 0.21 3.40
C GLY A 97 -0.18 1.41 4.35
N PRO A 98 -1.34 1.84 4.86
CA PRO A 98 -1.44 3.08 5.67
C PRO A 98 -0.54 3.10 6.91
N VAL A 99 -0.21 1.93 7.49
CA VAL A 99 0.74 1.85 8.62
C VAL A 99 2.11 2.48 8.31
N ALA A 100 2.53 2.49 7.05
CA ALA A 100 3.82 3.05 6.63
C ALA A 100 3.82 4.58 6.55
N SER A 101 2.68 5.26 6.79
CA SER A 101 2.66 6.72 6.88
C SER A 101 3.43 7.25 8.09
N ASP A 102 3.64 6.42 9.11
CA ASP A 102 4.55 6.67 10.23
C ASP A 102 5.70 5.64 10.20
N PRO A 103 6.70 5.84 9.31
CA PRO A 103 7.79 4.88 9.13
C PRO A 103 8.67 4.75 10.38
N TYR A 104 8.78 5.80 11.20
CA TYR A 104 9.59 5.79 12.42
C TYR A 104 9.02 4.81 13.46
N THR A 105 7.72 4.92 13.75
CA THR A 105 7.05 3.97 14.66
C THR A 105 7.05 2.57 14.06
N LEU A 106 6.75 2.42 12.77
CA LEU A 106 6.70 1.12 12.12
C LEU A 106 8.06 0.39 12.19
N ILE A 107 9.14 1.02 11.73
CA ILE A 107 10.47 0.39 11.69
C ILE A 107 11.00 0.17 13.11
N SER A 108 10.84 1.11 14.05
CA SER A 108 11.32 0.92 15.42
C SER A 108 10.64 -0.26 16.14
N LYS A 109 9.33 -0.44 15.94
CA LYS A 109 8.56 -1.50 16.60
C LYS A 109 8.67 -2.86 15.94
N THR A 110 8.78 -2.91 14.61
CA THR A 110 8.79 -4.18 13.84
C THR A 110 10.19 -4.61 13.41
N LYS A 111 11.12 -3.65 13.32
CA LYS A 111 12.42 -3.77 12.69
C LYS A 111 12.33 -4.26 11.23
N CYS A 112 11.22 -4.03 10.51
CA CYS A 112 11.11 -4.46 9.11
C CYS A 112 12.28 -3.92 8.27
N SER A 113 12.66 -4.66 7.22
CA SER A 113 13.79 -4.29 6.36
C SER A 113 13.50 -2.98 5.63
N ILE A 114 12.30 -2.84 5.06
CA ILE A 114 11.89 -1.66 4.29
C ILE A 114 10.42 -1.36 4.56
N ALA A 115 10.09 -0.10 4.83
CA ALA A 115 8.74 0.42 4.83
C ALA A 115 8.47 1.15 3.51
N VAL A 116 7.42 0.77 2.78
CA VAL A 116 7.00 1.41 1.52
C VAL A 116 5.87 2.40 1.81
N ILE A 117 6.12 3.68 1.51
CA ILE A 117 5.26 4.82 1.86
C ILE A 117 4.51 5.28 0.62
N GLY A 118 3.17 5.32 0.70
CA GLY A 118 2.30 5.73 -0.40
C GLY A 118 2.05 4.60 -1.40
N GLU A 119 2.17 4.90 -2.69
CA GLU A 119 1.97 3.94 -3.78
C GLU A 119 3.15 2.97 -3.90
N GLY A 120 2.86 1.67 -3.91
CA GLY A 120 3.88 0.63 -3.78
C GLY A 120 4.34 0.01 -5.09
N GLU A 121 3.58 0.16 -6.18
CA GLU A 121 3.76 -0.66 -7.38
C GLU A 121 5.10 -0.40 -8.08
N GLU A 122 5.43 0.87 -8.34
CA GLU A 122 6.70 1.23 -9.00
C GLU A 122 7.90 1.11 -8.05
N THR A 123 7.70 1.49 -6.79
CA THR A 123 8.72 1.32 -5.74
C THR A 123 9.12 -0.13 -5.58
N LEU A 124 8.15 -1.05 -5.59
CA LEU A 124 8.42 -2.47 -5.54
C LEU A 124 9.16 -2.97 -6.79
N MET A 125 8.81 -2.48 -7.98
CA MET A 125 9.56 -2.82 -9.21
C MET A 125 11.04 -2.42 -9.10
N GLU A 126 11.34 -1.24 -8.54
CA GLU A 126 12.72 -0.81 -8.31
C GLU A 126 13.42 -1.67 -7.27
N LEU A 127 12.76 -2.00 -6.16
CA LEU A 127 13.32 -2.91 -5.14
C LEU A 127 13.65 -4.28 -5.73
N LEU A 128 12.72 -4.87 -6.50
CA LEU A 128 12.90 -6.17 -7.15
C LEU A 128 14.10 -6.17 -8.10
N LYS A 129 14.24 -5.12 -8.92
CA LYS A 129 15.38 -4.95 -9.84
C LYS A 129 16.73 -4.80 -9.15
N ASN A 130 16.75 -4.34 -7.90
CA ASN A 130 17.97 -4.09 -7.13
C ASN A 130 18.27 -5.21 -6.12
N GLY A 131 17.85 -6.45 -6.41
CA GLY A 131 18.20 -7.65 -5.64
C GLY A 131 17.06 -8.26 -4.82
N LEU A 132 15.95 -7.52 -4.61
CA LEU A 132 14.83 -8.10 -3.85
C LEU A 132 14.20 -9.28 -4.58
N ALA A 133 14.26 -9.35 -5.92
CA ALA A 133 13.79 -10.52 -6.67
C ALA A 133 14.50 -11.82 -6.26
N ASP A 134 15.76 -11.71 -5.82
CA ASP A 134 16.62 -12.80 -5.39
C ASP A 134 16.59 -13.01 -3.87
N GLY A 135 15.69 -12.31 -3.16
CA GLY A 135 15.54 -12.43 -1.71
C GLY A 135 16.63 -11.70 -0.94
N ILE A 136 17.28 -10.74 -1.58
CA ILE A 136 18.34 -9.94 -0.99
C ILE A 136 17.82 -8.52 -0.80
N ILE A 137 18.02 -7.95 0.38
CA ILE A 137 17.70 -6.53 0.59
C ILE A 137 18.70 -5.70 -0.23
N PRO A 138 18.25 -4.75 -1.07
CA PRO A 138 19.16 -3.93 -1.86
C PRO A 138 20.21 -3.23 -1.00
N GLU A 139 21.42 -3.06 -1.54
CA GLU A 139 22.51 -2.40 -0.83
C GLU A 139 22.17 -0.95 -0.46
N PRO A 140 22.76 -0.38 0.62
CA PRO A 140 22.52 0.99 1.06
C PRO A 140 22.60 2.06 -0.03
N HIS A 141 23.52 1.91 -1.00
CA HIS A 141 23.64 2.85 -2.12
C HIS A 141 22.43 2.82 -3.05
N ALA A 142 21.93 1.62 -3.38
CA ALA A 142 20.71 1.45 -4.18
C ALA A 142 19.47 1.91 -3.41
N LEU A 143 19.37 1.60 -2.11
CA LEU A 143 18.25 2.07 -1.29
C LEU A 143 18.18 3.59 -1.21
N LYS A 144 19.29 4.33 -1.27
CA LYS A 144 19.27 5.80 -1.23
C LYS A 144 18.58 6.44 -2.44
N SER A 145 18.54 5.77 -3.60
CA SER A 145 17.96 6.31 -4.83
C SER A 145 16.48 5.95 -5.03
N ILE A 146 15.99 4.92 -4.34
CA ILE A 146 14.60 4.45 -4.46
C ILE A 146 13.67 5.38 -3.69
N ARG A 147 12.69 5.97 -4.36
CA ARG A 147 11.73 6.90 -3.74
C ARG A 147 10.59 6.16 -3.05
N GLY A 148 9.98 6.80 -2.05
CA GLY A 148 8.81 6.27 -1.34
C GLY A 148 9.13 5.11 -0.40
N ILE A 149 10.35 5.06 0.15
CA ILE A 149 10.72 4.07 1.15
C ILE A 149 11.34 4.71 2.40
N ALA A 150 11.25 3.99 3.51
CA ALA A 150 12.07 4.20 4.67
C ALA A 150 12.75 2.89 5.09
N TRP A 151 13.96 3.00 5.65
CA TRP A 151 14.78 1.85 6.04
C TRP A 151 15.79 2.25 7.12
N PHE A 152 16.33 1.26 7.83
CA PHE A 152 17.35 1.47 8.85
C PHE A 152 18.74 1.31 8.23
N ASN A 153 19.60 2.33 8.33
CA ASN A 153 20.92 2.32 7.69
C ASN A 153 22.07 1.80 8.58
N GLY A 154 21.77 1.34 9.80
CA GLY A 154 22.75 0.97 10.81
C GLY A 154 22.74 1.89 12.02
N ASP A 155 22.44 3.18 11.81
CA ASP A 155 22.47 4.20 12.86
C ASP A 155 21.09 4.82 13.09
N ASN A 156 20.40 5.20 12.02
CA ASN A 156 19.11 5.89 12.08
C ASN A 156 18.13 5.39 11.00
N ILE A 157 16.87 5.74 11.20
CA ILE A 157 15.81 5.51 10.22
C ILE A 157 15.91 6.59 9.16
N ARG A 158 16.27 6.20 7.94
CA ARG A 158 16.29 7.06 6.77
C ARG A 158 14.94 7.00 6.08
N VAL A 159 14.35 8.16 5.82
CA VAL A 159 13.14 8.30 4.99
C VAL A 159 13.54 8.98 3.69
N ASN A 160 13.34 8.29 2.57
CA ASN A 160 13.59 8.88 1.26
C ASN A 160 12.40 9.75 0.83
N PRO A 161 12.60 10.70 -0.10
CA PRO A 161 11.52 11.50 -0.64
C PRO A 161 10.37 10.63 -1.17
N LEU A 162 9.12 11.07 -0.96
CA LEU A 162 7.96 10.42 -1.54
C LEU A 162 8.09 10.33 -3.06
N ARG A 163 7.52 9.28 -3.65
CA ARG A 163 7.46 9.15 -5.11
C ARG A 163 6.52 10.21 -5.68
N SER A 164 6.78 10.63 -6.91
CA SER A 164 5.78 11.37 -7.67
C SER A 164 4.54 10.51 -7.81
N ILE A 165 3.40 11.18 -7.88
CA ILE A 165 2.11 10.54 -8.07
C ILE A 165 2.15 9.63 -9.31
N LEU A 166 1.68 8.40 -9.19
CA LEU A 166 1.70 7.44 -10.29
C LEU A 166 0.80 7.93 -11.45
N PRO A 167 1.34 8.11 -12.66
CA PRO A 167 0.55 8.51 -13.82
C PRO A 167 -0.54 7.50 -14.16
N LYS A 168 -1.61 7.96 -14.79
CA LYS A 168 -2.78 7.15 -15.14
C LYS A 168 -2.42 5.94 -16.00
N GLU A 169 -1.46 6.10 -16.91
CA GLU A 169 -0.97 5.05 -17.80
C GLU A 169 -0.34 3.92 -16.97
N LYS A 170 0.50 4.28 -15.99
CA LYS A 170 1.15 3.31 -15.10
C LYS A 170 0.15 2.69 -14.13
N LEU A 171 -0.80 3.47 -13.59
CA LEU A 171 -1.89 2.97 -12.75
C LEU A 171 -2.73 1.90 -13.48
N ASN A 172 -2.95 2.07 -14.78
CA ASN A 172 -3.61 1.06 -15.61
C ASN A 172 -2.71 -0.14 -15.95
N ALA A 173 -1.41 0.08 -16.10
CA ALA A 173 -0.43 -0.97 -16.43
C ALA A 173 -0.16 -1.93 -15.26
N PHE A 174 -0.29 -1.46 -14.01
CA PHE A 174 -0.20 -2.31 -12.82
C PHE A 174 -1.54 -3.02 -12.57
N PHE A 175 -1.78 -4.10 -13.31
CA PHE A 175 -2.98 -4.89 -13.19
C PHE A 175 -2.95 -5.77 -11.93
N PRO A 176 -3.96 -5.71 -11.04
CA PRO A 176 -4.01 -6.58 -9.85
C PRO A 176 -4.11 -8.05 -10.23
N SER A 177 -3.49 -8.92 -9.45
CA SER A 177 -3.65 -10.36 -9.63
C SER A 177 -5.11 -10.75 -9.37
N VAL A 178 -5.72 -11.33 -10.40
CA VAL A 178 -7.06 -11.93 -10.29
C VAL A 178 -6.93 -13.34 -9.72
N GLU A 179 -5.89 -14.09 -10.10
CA GLU A 179 -5.68 -15.47 -9.69
C GLU A 179 -5.57 -15.61 -8.17
N ARG A 180 -4.82 -14.69 -7.52
CA ARG A 180 -4.63 -14.71 -6.07
C ARG A 180 -5.91 -14.47 -5.26
N ILE A 181 -7.06 -14.18 -5.89
CA ILE A 181 -8.34 -14.16 -5.17
C ILE A 181 -8.65 -15.51 -4.50
N ARG A 182 -8.18 -16.62 -5.10
CA ARG A 182 -8.36 -17.98 -4.57
C ARG A 182 -7.62 -18.23 -3.25
N ASP A 183 -6.66 -17.38 -2.91
CA ASP A 183 -5.93 -17.49 -1.64
C ASP A 183 -6.81 -17.09 -0.43
N TYR A 184 -7.92 -16.39 -0.66
CA TYR A 184 -8.90 -16.05 0.35
C TYR A 184 -9.98 -17.15 0.44
N PRO A 185 -10.06 -17.95 1.53
CA PRO A 185 -10.87 -19.19 1.55
C PRO A 185 -12.36 -19.02 1.21
N THR A 186 -12.95 -17.88 1.56
CA THR A 186 -14.37 -17.59 1.38
C THR A 186 -14.63 -16.48 0.36
N PHE A 187 -13.72 -16.29 -0.61
CA PHE A 187 -13.78 -15.16 -1.55
C PHE A 187 -15.12 -15.04 -2.30
N TRP A 188 -15.80 -16.16 -2.55
CA TRP A 188 -17.10 -16.22 -3.22
C TRP A 188 -18.22 -15.52 -2.42
N ALA A 189 -18.11 -15.46 -1.10
CA ALA A 189 -19.06 -14.78 -0.21
C ALA A 189 -18.64 -13.33 0.15
N CYS A 190 -17.37 -12.99 -0.07
CA CYS A 190 -16.79 -11.72 0.31
C CYS A 190 -17.18 -10.58 -0.66
N ARG A 191 -17.23 -9.36 -0.12
CA ARG A 191 -17.22 -8.09 -0.86
C ARG A 191 -15.80 -7.84 -1.36
N VAL A 192 -15.59 -8.04 -2.66
CA VAL A 192 -14.28 -7.87 -3.31
C VAL A 192 -14.21 -6.48 -3.93
N TYR A 193 -13.25 -5.68 -3.46
CA TYR A 193 -13.06 -4.31 -3.92
C TYR A 193 -12.24 -4.27 -5.21
N VAL A 194 -12.73 -3.55 -6.21
CA VAL A 194 -12.01 -3.18 -7.43
C VAL A 194 -11.78 -1.68 -7.41
N GLU A 195 -10.51 -1.27 -7.31
CA GLU A 195 -10.16 0.15 -7.29
C GLU A 195 -10.56 0.81 -8.61
N CYS A 196 -11.28 1.93 -8.54
CA CYS A 196 -11.77 2.72 -9.66
C CYS A 196 -11.12 4.10 -9.69
N VAL A 197 -10.93 4.70 -8.51
CA VAL A 197 -10.27 6.01 -8.33
C VAL A 197 -9.24 5.91 -7.22
N ARG A 198 -8.05 6.43 -7.47
CA ARG A 198 -6.99 6.58 -6.46
C ARG A 198 -6.70 8.05 -6.20
N GLY A 199 -6.46 8.41 -4.95
CA GLY A 199 -6.33 9.82 -4.54
C GLY A 199 -7.68 10.45 -4.24
N CYS A 200 -7.68 11.74 -3.90
CA CYS A 200 -8.87 12.47 -3.51
C CYS A 200 -8.75 13.95 -3.91
N SER A 201 -9.86 14.58 -4.29
CA SER A 201 -9.92 15.99 -4.68
C SER A 201 -10.10 16.96 -3.50
N ASN A 202 -10.17 16.45 -2.28
CA ASN A 202 -10.26 17.30 -1.08
C ASN A 202 -8.89 17.87 -0.70
N PHE A 203 -8.59 19.06 -1.22
CA PHE A 203 -7.39 19.83 -0.88
C PHE A 203 -7.61 20.82 0.27
N TYR A 204 -8.74 20.74 0.97
CA TYR A 204 -8.98 21.58 2.13
C TYR A 204 -8.05 21.21 3.27
N ARG A 205 -7.85 22.15 4.19
CA ARG A 205 -6.89 22.03 5.28
C ARG A 205 -7.48 22.57 6.56
N THR A 206 -6.99 22.02 7.66
CA THR A 206 -7.29 22.56 8.98
C THR A 206 -6.77 24.00 9.10
N LYS A 207 -7.56 24.84 9.78
CA LYS A 207 -7.14 26.19 10.19
C LYS A 207 -6.65 26.23 11.63
N ILE A 208 -6.73 25.10 12.34
CA ILE A 208 -6.25 24.94 13.71
C ILE A 208 -4.72 24.86 13.70
N THR A 209 -4.07 25.43 14.72
CA THR A 209 -2.62 25.30 14.92
C THR A 209 -2.26 23.82 15.13
N LEU A 210 -1.29 23.33 14.38
CA LEU A 210 -0.78 21.96 14.51
C LEU A 210 0.09 21.81 15.78
N PRO A 211 0.29 20.59 16.30
CA PRO A 211 1.15 20.34 17.46
C PRO A 211 2.60 20.83 17.28
N ASP A 212 3.08 20.92 16.05
CA ASP A 212 4.41 21.43 15.69
C ASP A 212 4.46 22.96 15.48
N GLY A 213 3.38 23.67 15.81
CA GLY A 213 3.29 25.13 15.75
C GLY A 213 2.87 25.70 14.40
N ARG A 214 2.79 24.90 13.33
CA ARG A 214 2.35 25.38 12.02
C ARG A 214 0.89 25.82 12.05
N LYS A 215 0.57 26.91 11.36
CA LYS A 215 -0.78 27.50 11.33
C LYS A 215 -1.14 28.01 9.94
N CYS A 216 -2.41 27.88 9.57
CA CYS A 216 -2.93 28.41 8.31
C CYS A 216 -2.82 29.95 8.27
N THR A 217 -2.27 30.49 7.18
CA THR A 217 -2.13 31.93 6.91
C THR A 217 -3.33 32.53 6.17
N ASN A 218 -4.37 31.74 5.90
CA ASN A 218 -5.54 32.13 5.09
C ASN A 218 -5.19 32.60 3.66
N CYS A 219 -4.16 32.01 3.03
CA CYS A 219 -3.75 32.36 1.67
C CYS A 219 -4.78 32.06 0.56
N GLY A 220 -5.83 31.27 0.82
CA GLY A 220 -6.88 30.97 -0.17
C GLY A 220 -6.55 29.87 -1.19
N ASN A 221 -5.28 29.47 -1.33
CA ASN A 221 -4.82 28.49 -2.32
C ASN A 221 -5.55 27.14 -2.31
N CYS A 222 -6.20 26.76 -1.21
CA CYS A 222 -6.94 25.49 -1.13
C CYS A 222 -8.25 25.51 -1.94
N PHE A 223 -8.78 26.70 -2.24
CA PHE A 223 -10.10 26.89 -2.84
C PHE A 223 -10.04 27.35 -4.30
N SER A 224 -9.01 28.12 -4.65
CA SER A 224 -8.83 28.69 -5.98
C SER A 224 -7.41 28.46 -6.51
N GLY A 225 -7.26 28.51 -7.84
CA GLY A 225 -5.98 28.34 -8.52
C GLY A 225 -5.79 26.97 -9.17
N SER A 226 -4.58 26.74 -9.67
CA SER A 226 -4.20 25.50 -10.34
C SER A 226 -4.24 24.32 -9.37
N LEU A 227 -4.27 23.11 -9.91
CA LEU A 227 -4.25 21.90 -9.07
C LEU A 227 -2.98 21.82 -8.22
N SER A 228 -1.82 22.17 -8.79
CA SER A 228 -0.55 22.24 -8.07
C SER A 228 -0.61 23.24 -6.90
N GLN A 229 -1.19 24.44 -7.11
CA GLN A 229 -1.39 25.43 -6.03
C GLN A 229 -2.32 24.91 -4.93
N ARG A 230 -3.39 24.19 -5.28
CA ARG A 230 -4.29 23.56 -4.30
C ARG A 230 -3.60 22.44 -3.55
N HIS A 231 -2.75 21.68 -4.22
CA HIS A 231 -2.06 20.54 -3.65
C HIS A 231 -0.92 20.94 -2.69
N PHE A 232 -0.18 22.02 -2.94
CA PHE A 232 0.94 22.44 -2.10
C PHE A 232 0.62 23.65 -1.21
N CYS A 233 0.78 23.46 0.10
CA CYS A 233 0.58 24.54 1.08
C CYS A 233 1.91 25.26 1.35
N PRO A 234 1.95 26.61 1.34
CA PRO A 234 3.13 27.37 1.75
C PRO A 234 3.61 27.07 3.18
N GLN A 235 2.69 26.64 4.05
CA GLN A 235 2.96 26.25 5.44
C GLN A 235 3.20 24.74 5.59
N ASN A 236 3.28 24.00 4.47
CA ASN A 236 3.43 22.55 4.43
C ASN A 236 2.34 21.76 5.19
N ILE A 237 1.16 22.37 5.42
CA ILE A 237 0.04 21.70 6.08
C ILE A 237 -0.53 20.64 5.12
N PRO A 238 -0.70 19.37 5.54
CA PRO A 238 -1.24 18.32 4.68
C PRO A 238 -2.70 18.58 4.25
N PRO A 239 -3.07 18.36 2.97
CA PRO A 239 -4.46 18.41 2.52
C PRO A 239 -5.30 17.22 3.01
N GLY A 240 -6.61 17.43 3.16
CA GLY A 240 -7.63 16.41 3.44
C GLY A 240 -8.57 16.78 4.59
N CYS A 241 -9.39 15.82 5.03
CA CYS A 241 -10.38 15.99 6.11
C CYS A 241 -9.76 16.14 7.52
N GLY A 242 -8.47 16.41 7.65
CA GLY A 242 -7.74 16.52 8.92
C GLY A 242 -7.28 15.18 9.52
N TYR A 243 -8.05 14.11 9.34
CA TYR A 243 -7.68 12.75 9.78
C TYR A 243 -7.22 11.84 8.63
N CYS A 244 -7.42 12.26 7.38
CA CYS A 244 -7.19 11.45 6.20
C CYS A 244 -5.88 11.83 5.51
N SER A 245 -4.99 10.86 5.33
CA SER A 245 -3.70 11.04 4.64
C SER A 245 -3.79 10.86 3.12
N VAL A 246 -4.97 10.54 2.57
CA VAL A 246 -5.11 10.16 1.16
C VAL A 246 -4.61 11.23 0.19
N PRO A 247 -5.05 12.51 0.28
CA PRO A 247 -4.57 13.53 -0.63
C PRO A 247 -3.05 13.73 -0.53
N SER A 248 -2.45 13.51 0.63
CA SER A 248 -1.02 13.73 0.86
C SER A 248 -0.15 12.57 0.36
N LEU A 249 -0.64 11.33 0.46
CA LEU A 249 0.12 10.12 0.09
C LEU A 249 -0.18 9.65 -1.33
N PHE A 250 -1.42 9.81 -1.78
CA PHE A 250 -1.88 9.34 -3.09
C PHE A 250 -2.18 10.49 -4.05
N GLY A 251 -2.17 11.75 -3.60
CA GLY A 251 -2.36 12.89 -4.47
C GLY A 251 -3.82 13.13 -4.91
N PRO A 252 -4.03 13.90 -5.99
CA PRO A 252 -5.35 14.16 -6.58
C PRO A 252 -5.99 12.88 -7.10
N SER A 253 -7.31 12.91 -7.23
CA SER A 253 -8.09 11.82 -7.83
C SER A 253 -7.58 11.45 -9.23
N ARG A 254 -7.38 10.15 -9.46
CA ARG A 254 -6.98 9.53 -10.72
C ARG A 254 -7.87 8.35 -11.01
N SER A 255 -8.51 8.35 -12.17
CA SER A 255 -9.41 7.28 -12.55
C SER A 255 -8.69 6.16 -13.28
N ARG A 256 -8.93 4.91 -12.88
CA ARG A 256 -8.57 3.75 -13.70
C ARG A 256 -9.45 3.72 -14.96
N GLY A 257 -8.86 3.27 -16.06
CA GLY A 257 -9.55 3.18 -17.34
C GLY A 257 -10.71 2.20 -17.26
N CYS A 258 -11.88 2.60 -17.80
CA CYS A 258 -13.10 1.79 -17.75
C CYS A 258 -12.87 0.37 -18.31
N LYS A 259 -12.15 0.24 -19.44
CA LYS A 259 -11.79 -1.06 -20.03
C LYS A 259 -10.99 -1.95 -19.08
N THR A 260 -10.04 -1.37 -18.34
CA THR A 260 -9.22 -2.07 -17.34
C THR A 260 -10.08 -2.55 -16.17
N ILE A 261 -10.95 -1.69 -15.64
CA ILE A 261 -11.88 -2.02 -14.55
C ILE A 261 -12.81 -3.16 -14.96
N VAL A 262 -13.45 -3.04 -16.13
CA VAL A 262 -14.36 -4.07 -16.66
C VAL A 262 -13.63 -5.40 -16.87
N LYS A 263 -12.39 -5.37 -17.38
CA LYS A 263 -11.56 -6.57 -17.52
C LYS A 263 -11.31 -7.25 -16.17
N GLU A 264 -10.94 -6.49 -15.13
CA GLU A 264 -10.73 -7.03 -13.78
C GLU A 264 -12.02 -7.64 -13.22
N ILE A 265 -13.15 -6.93 -13.32
CA ILE A 265 -14.45 -7.39 -12.84
C ILE A 265 -14.86 -8.70 -13.53
N LYS A 266 -14.82 -8.75 -14.87
CA LYS A 266 -15.15 -9.97 -15.63
C LYS A 266 -14.26 -11.14 -15.22
N SER A 267 -12.96 -10.90 -15.04
CA SER A 267 -12.01 -11.92 -14.62
C SER A 267 -12.32 -12.44 -13.21
N LEU A 268 -12.66 -11.55 -12.26
CA LEU A 268 -13.06 -11.93 -10.90
C LEU A 268 -14.37 -12.73 -10.88
N ILE A 269 -15.35 -12.34 -11.68
CA ILE A 269 -16.62 -13.09 -11.82
C ILE A 269 -16.36 -14.49 -12.34
N ASN A 270 -15.50 -14.64 -13.36
CA ASN A 270 -15.11 -15.94 -13.91
C ASN A 270 -14.40 -16.83 -12.87
N MET A 271 -13.73 -16.23 -11.88
CA MET A 271 -13.10 -16.95 -10.77
C MET A 271 -14.10 -17.37 -9.68
N GLY A 272 -15.35 -16.93 -9.75
CA GLY A 272 -16.41 -17.26 -8.80
C GLY A 272 -16.76 -16.16 -7.80
N VAL A 273 -16.19 -14.95 -7.93
CA VAL A 273 -16.57 -13.81 -7.08
C VAL A 273 -18.02 -13.41 -7.37
N LYS A 274 -18.83 -13.24 -6.32
CA LYS A 274 -20.26 -12.90 -6.44
C LYS A 274 -20.59 -11.46 -6.07
N ARG A 275 -19.74 -10.79 -5.28
CA ARG A 275 -20.00 -9.43 -4.76
C ARG A 275 -18.81 -8.54 -5.07
N ILE A 276 -18.99 -7.65 -6.04
CA ILE A 276 -17.98 -6.64 -6.42
C ILE A 276 -18.37 -5.30 -5.79
N VAL A 277 -17.39 -4.63 -5.19
CA VAL A 277 -17.52 -3.26 -4.69
C VAL A 277 -16.58 -2.37 -5.49
N LEU A 278 -17.11 -1.30 -6.07
CA LEU A 278 -16.27 -0.29 -6.73
C LEU A 278 -15.58 0.55 -5.64
N GLY A 279 -14.27 0.38 -5.52
CA GLY A 279 -13.45 1.02 -4.50
C GLY A 279 -12.90 2.35 -4.98
N ALA A 280 -13.05 3.39 -4.17
CA ALA A 280 -12.46 4.70 -4.41
C ALA A 280 -12.36 5.47 -3.08
N SER A 281 -11.38 6.36 -2.95
CA SER A 281 -11.37 7.33 -1.84
C SER A 281 -12.42 8.43 -2.05
N ASP A 282 -12.69 8.78 -3.31
CA ASP A 282 -13.83 9.61 -3.74
C ASP A 282 -14.37 9.08 -5.07
N PHE A 283 -15.45 8.30 -5.03
CA PHE A 283 -15.99 7.67 -6.24
C PHE A 283 -16.63 8.67 -7.20
N LEU A 284 -17.15 9.78 -6.67
CA LEU A 284 -17.83 10.81 -7.47
C LEU A 284 -16.85 11.57 -8.37
N ASP A 285 -15.55 11.43 -8.13
CA ASP A 285 -14.49 11.96 -8.97
C ASP A 285 -14.13 11.07 -10.18
N TYR A 286 -14.79 9.93 -10.37
CA TYR A 286 -14.51 9.07 -11.51
C TYR A 286 -14.67 9.84 -12.84
N GLN A 287 -13.61 9.82 -13.64
CA GLN A 287 -13.38 10.57 -14.89
C GLN A 287 -13.36 12.10 -14.78
N ARG A 288 -13.44 12.69 -13.58
CA ARG A 288 -13.24 14.15 -13.45
C ARG A 288 -11.81 14.58 -13.75
N ASP A 289 -10.85 13.68 -13.56
CA ASP A 289 -9.43 13.85 -13.90
C ASP A 289 -9.17 14.02 -15.41
N GLU A 290 -10.13 13.63 -16.28
CA GLU A 290 -10.06 13.89 -17.72
C GLU A 290 -10.39 15.36 -18.06
N LEU A 291 -11.19 16.02 -17.22
CA LEU A 291 -11.63 17.40 -17.42
C LEU A 291 -10.66 18.42 -16.80
N VAL A 292 -9.91 17.98 -15.78
CA VAL A 292 -8.93 18.80 -15.08
C VAL A 292 -7.58 18.07 -15.13
N PRO A 293 -6.79 18.26 -16.20
CA PRO A 293 -5.55 17.53 -16.37
C PRO A 293 -4.60 17.77 -15.21
N LEU A 294 -3.98 16.69 -14.73
CA LEU A 294 -3.05 16.72 -13.61
C LEU A 294 -1.71 17.32 -14.05
N PHE A 295 -1.61 18.65 -14.09
CA PHE A 295 -0.34 19.35 -14.14
C PHE A 295 0.14 19.58 -12.70
N ILE A 296 0.82 18.59 -12.11
CA ILE A 296 1.49 18.67 -10.80
C ILE A 296 2.97 18.42 -10.97
#